data_AF-A0A538D581-F1
#
_entry.id   AF-A0A538D581-F1
#
_cell.length_a   1.000
_cell.length_b   1.000
_cell.length_c   1.000
_cell.angle_alpha   90.00
_cell.angle_beta   90.00
_cell.angle_gamma   90.00
#
_symmetry.space_group_name_H-M   'P 1'
#
loop_
_entity.id
_entity.type
_entity.pdbx_description
1 polymer ?
#
loop_
_entity_poly.entity_id
_entity_poly.type
_entity_poly.pdbx_seq_one_letter_code
_entity_poly.pdbx_strand_id
1 'polypeptide(L)' 'MANGAGWFRSMGTAASPGTLIASVTGDVVSPSVHEVEMGTPFSELLARCGGPLPGRSFKAAFSGVSNPVLVAPAFDTPL' A
#
# COMPACT_ATOMS: atom_id res chain seq x y z
N MET A 1 19.76 -11.53 -15.38
CA MET A 1 18.47 -11.04 -14.84
C MET A 1 17.37 -11.51 -15.78
N ALA A 2 16.28 -12.10 -15.28
CA ALA A 2 15.32 -12.85 -16.11
C ALA A 2 14.54 -11.99 -17.12
N ASN A 3 14.14 -10.76 -16.76
CA ASN A 3 13.23 -9.92 -17.58
C ASN A 3 13.82 -8.57 -18.05
N GLY A 4 15.00 -8.18 -17.57
CA GLY A 4 15.67 -6.92 -17.93
C GLY A 4 15.08 -5.65 -17.30
N ALA A 5 15.76 -4.52 -17.51
CA ALA A 5 15.42 -3.24 -16.87
C ALA A 5 14.14 -2.59 -17.43
N GLY A 6 13.82 -2.81 -18.71
CA GLY A 6 12.63 -2.26 -19.34
C GLY A 6 11.34 -2.80 -18.75
N TRP A 7 11.29 -4.11 -18.49
CA TRP A 7 10.16 -4.77 -17.83
C TRP A 7 9.96 -4.27 -16.40
N PHE A 8 11.03 -4.11 -15.61
CA PHE A 8 10.88 -3.58 -14.24
C PHE A 8 10.37 -2.13 -14.24
N ARG A 9 10.81 -1.33 -15.22
CA ARG A 9 10.35 0.06 -15.40
C ARG A 9 8.96 0.20 -16.00
N SER A 10 8.38 -0.86 -16.58
CA SER A 10 7.00 -0.80 -17.07
C SER A 10 5.96 -0.94 -15.96
N MET A 11 6.39 -1.28 -14.73
CA MET A 11 5.54 -1.33 -13.54
C MET A 11 5.77 -0.09 -12.68
N GLY A 12 4.73 0.34 -11.97
CA GLY A 12 4.78 1.49 -11.08
C GLY A 12 4.82 2.83 -11.81
N THR A 13 5.39 3.85 -11.18
CA THR A 13 5.44 5.20 -11.76
C THR A 13 6.76 5.47 -12.48
N ALA A 14 6.78 6.51 -13.33
CA ALA A 14 8.01 6.92 -14.00
C ALA A 14 9.14 7.30 -13.02
N ALA A 15 8.80 7.91 -11.88
CA ALA A 15 9.75 8.32 -10.85
C ALA A 15 10.13 7.17 -9.89
N SER A 16 9.19 6.26 -9.64
CA SER A 16 9.34 5.10 -8.75
C SER A 16 8.93 3.83 -9.49
N PRO A 17 9.81 3.26 -10.33
CA PRO A 17 9.52 2.05 -11.09
C PRO A 17 9.56 0.80 -10.22
N GLY A 18 8.76 -0.19 -10.59
CA GLY A 18 8.71 -1.51 -9.98
C GLY A 18 7.61 -1.68 -8.94
N THR A 19 7.78 -2.70 -8.11
CA THR A 19 6.82 -3.13 -7.10
C THR A 19 7.37 -2.91 -5.68
N LEU A 20 6.44 -2.84 -4.73
CA LEU A 20 6.66 -2.80 -3.29
C LEU A 20 6.00 -4.03 -2.66
N ILE A 21 6.70 -4.65 -1.71
CA ILE A 21 6.10 -5.63 -0.80
C ILE A 21 5.55 -4.87 0.41
N ALA A 22 4.22 -4.80 0.51
CA ALA A 22 3.52 -4.13 1.60
C ALA A 22 2.98 -5.15 2.60
N SER A 23 3.45 -5.07 3.84
CA SER A 23 2.95 -5.87 4.97
C SER A 23 1.93 -5.07 5.77
N VAL A 24 0.68 -5.50 5.77
CA VAL A 24 -0.42 -4.80 6.44
C VAL A 24 -0.86 -5.58 7.69
N THR A 25 -0.83 -4.89 8.83
CA THR A 25 -1.24 -5.42 10.14
C THR A 25 -2.10 -4.39 10.88
N GLY A 26 -2.70 -4.77 12.01
CA GLY A 26 -3.55 -3.90 12.82
C GLY A 26 -5.05 -4.09 12.56
N ASP A 27 -5.80 -2.98 12.54
CA ASP A 27 -7.28 -2.95 12.52
C ASP A 27 -7.90 -3.24 11.14
N VAL A 28 -7.37 -4.24 10.41
CA VAL A 28 -7.91 -4.73 9.12
C VAL A 28 -8.58 -6.09 9.28
N VAL A 29 -9.54 -6.42 8.41
CA VAL A 29 -10.24 -7.72 8.44
C VAL A 29 -9.29 -8.90 8.18
N SER A 30 -8.34 -8.74 7.26
CA SER A 30 -7.40 -9.79 6.86
C SER A 30 -5.97 -9.25 6.77
N PRO A 31 -5.20 -9.28 7.89
CA PRO A 31 -3.78 -8.96 7.88
C PRO A 31 -3.02 -9.86 6.88
N SER A 32 -2.21 -9.24 6.03
CA SER A 32 -1.65 -9.92 4.84
C SER A 32 -0.44 -9.17 4.28
N VAL A 33 0.29 -9.84 3.38
CA VAL A 33 1.40 -9.26 2.62
C VAL A 33 1.01 -9.24 1.15
N HIS A 34 1.16 -8.09 0.51
CA HIS A 34 0.84 -7.90 -0.90
C HIS A 34 2.03 -7.33 -1.65
N GLU A 35 2.29 -7.88 -2.84
CA GLU A 35 3.08 -7.19 -3.85
C GLU A 35 2.14 -6.23 -4.61
N VAL A 36 2.52 -4.95 -4.66
CA VAL A 36 1.77 -3.89 -5.34
C VAL A 36 2.72 -3.07 -6.19
N GLU A 37 2.24 -2.49 -7.28
CA GLU A 37 3.04 -1.55 -8.05
C GLU A 37 3.21 -0.24 -7.27
N MET A 38 4.40 0.36 -7.35
CA MET A 38 4.62 1.69 -6.77
C MET A 38 3.64 2.71 -7.37
N GLY A 39 3.06 3.57 -6.55
CA GLY A 39 1.99 4.48 -6.96
C GLY A 39 0.57 3.93 -6.76
N THR A 40 0.42 2.66 -6.39
CA THR A 40 -0.90 2.11 -5.99
C THR A 40 -1.47 2.95 -4.83
N PRO A 41 -2.73 3.40 -4.89
CA PRO A 41 -3.36 4.12 -3.78
C PRO A 41 -3.36 3.27 -2.50
N PHE A 42 -3.04 3.88 -1.36
CA PHE A 42 -3.05 3.16 -0.09
C PHE A 42 -4.44 2.58 0.26
N SER A 43 -5.52 3.25 -0.14
CA SER A 43 -6.91 2.79 -0.03
C SER A 43 -7.15 1.47 -0.76
N GLU A 44 -6.52 1.26 -1.92
CA GLU A 44 -6.60 -0.01 -2.66
C GLU A 44 -5.91 -1.15 -1.90
N LEU A 45 -4.74 -0.89 -1.31
CA LEU A 45 -4.05 -1.87 -0.46
C LEU A 45 -4.93 -2.27 0.74
N LEU A 46 -5.57 -1.30 1.41
CA LEU A 46 -6.48 -1.58 2.52
C LEU A 46 -7.71 -2.38 2.10
N ALA A 47 -8.24 -2.15 0.89
CA ALA A 47 -9.34 -2.92 0.34
C ALA A 47 -8.94 -4.39 0.10
N ARG A 48 -7.71 -4.65 -0.37
CA ARG A 48 -7.17 -6.01 -0.52
C ARG A 48 -7.06 -6.75 0.82
N CYS A 49 -6.84 -6.03 1.92
CA CYS A 49 -6.85 -6.57 3.28
C CYS A 49 -8.26 -6.68 3.89
N GLY A 50 -9.32 -6.49 3.09
CA GLY A 50 -10.72 -6.60 3.52
C GLY A 50 -11.28 -5.37 4.23
N GLY A 51 -10.56 -4.25 4.23
CA GLY A 51 -11.00 -3.00 4.85
C GLY A 51 -11.00 -3.03 6.38
N PRO A 52 -11.70 -2.08 7.04
CA PRO A 52 -11.71 -1.97 8.49
C PRO A 52 -12.53 -3.10 9.13
N LEU A 53 -12.24 -3.40 10.39
CA LEU A 53 -13.04 -4.33 11.20
C LEU A 53 -14.54 -3.96 11.20
N PRO A 54 -15.46 -4.93 11.30
CA PRO A 54 -16.91 -4.68 11.25
C PRO A 54 -17.37 -3.59 12.23
N GLY A 55 -18.15 -2.63 11.74
CA GLY A 55 -18.66 -1.50 12.54
C GLY A 55 -17.61 -0.44 12.89
N ARG A 56 -16.39 -0.53 12.35
CA ARG A 56 -15.32 0.47 12.56
C ARG A 56 -14.96 1.16 11.25
N SER A 57 -14.32 2.31 11.39
CA SER A 57 -13.70 3.06 10.29
C SER A 57 -12.24 3.33 10.62
N PHE A 58 -11.39 3.43 9.61
CA PHE A 58 -10.02 3.88 9.81
C PHE A 58 -10.00 5.35 10.22
N LYS A 59 -9.09 5.69 11.13
CA LYS A 59 -8.77 7.08 11.49
C LYS A 59 -7.37 7.46 11.03
N ALA A 60 -6.45 6.52 11.16
CA ALA A 60 -5.05 6.71 10.87
C ALA A 60 -4.39 5.38 10.49
N ALA A 61 -3.26 5.49 9.80
CA ALA A 61 -2.34 4.40 9.52
C ALA A 61 -0.90 4.85 9.74
N PHE A 62 -0.05 3.89 10.11
CA PHE A 62 1.38 4.09 10.30
C PHE A 62 2.13 3.38 9.17
N SER A 63 2.82 4.16 8.33
CA SER A 63 3.77 3.62 7.36
C SER A 63 5.11 3.41 8.04
N GLY A 64 5.23 2.34 8.82
CA GLY A 64 6.36 2.16 9.74
C GLY A 64 6.36 3.18 10.88
N VAL A 65 7.49 3.29 11.59
CA VAL A 65 7.60 4.11 12.83
C VAL A 65 8.24 5.48 12.62
N SER A 66 8.88 5.70 11.47
CA SER A 66 9.68 6.90 11.19
C SER A 66 9.00 7.91 10.28
N ASN A 67 7.80 7.59 9.78
CA ASN A 67 7.03 8.45 8.90
C ASN A 67 5.91 9.18 9.67
N PRO A 68 5.45 10.35 9.19
CA PRO A 68 4.23 10.97 9.68
C PRO A 68 3.04 10.01 9.63
N VAL A 69 2.12 10.18 10.57
CA VAL A 69 0.86 9.41 10.59
C VAL A 69 0.00 9.81 9.39
N LEU A 70 -0.43 8.85 8.58
CA LEU A 70 -1.42 9.08 7.54
C LEU A 70 -2.81 9.10 8.18
N VAL A 71 -3.56 10.17 7.97
CA VAL A 71 -4.97 10.26 8.40
C VAL A 71 -5.90 9.80 7.29
N ALA A 72 -7.10 9.34 7.63
CA ALA A 72 -8.05 8.75 6.68
C ALA A 72 -8.29 9.58 5.38
N PRO A 73 -8.41 10.92 5.42
CA PRO A 73 -8.55 11.73 4.20
C PRO A 73 -7.36 11.65 3.23
N ALA A 74 -6.19 11.22 3.71
CA ALA A 74 -4.99 11.04 2.91
C ALA A 74 -4.80 9.58 2.44
N PHE A 75 -5.79 8.71 2.59
CA PHE A 75 -5.64 7.29 2.23
C PHE A 75 -5.58 7.04 0.72
N ASP A 76 -5.93 8.03 -0.11
CA ASP A 76 -5.67 7.97 -1.55
C ASP A 76 -4.23 8.38 -1.93
N THR A 77 -3.36 8.60 -0.93
CA THR A 77 -1.93 8.85 -1.17
C THR A 77 -1.31 7.64 -1.88
N PRO A 78 -0.60 7.86 -3.01
CA PRO A 78 0.14 6.79 -3.68
C PRO A 78 1.28 6.28 -2.80
N LEU A 79 1.42 4.95 -2.73
CA LEU A 79 2.53 4.27 -2.06
C LEU A 79 3.87 4.47 -2.78
#